data_AF-A0A178UH21-F1
#
_entry.id   AF-A0A178UH21-F1
#
_cell.length_a   1.000
_cell.length_b   1.000
_cell.length_c   1.000
_cell.angle_alpha   90.00
_cell.angle_beta   90.00
_cell.angle_gamma   90.00
#
_symmetry.space_group_name_H-M   'P 1'
#
loop_
_entity.id
_entity.type
_entity.pdbx_description
1 polymer ?
#
loop_
_entity_poly.entity_id
_entity_poly.type
_entity_poly.pdbx_seq_one_letter_code
_entity_poly.pdbx_strand_id
1 'polypeptide(L)' 'MGSGSLASMSVFEAKYKEGLTRDEGIKLVAEAICSGIFNDLGSGSNVDLCVITKVTSIFWKDNELNMVDTPGHADFGGEV' A
#
# COMPACT_ATOMS: atom_id res chain seq x y z
N MET A 1 5.59 11.61 -3.45
CA MET A 1 6.42 12.83 -3.34
C MET A 1 5.52 13.99 -2.97
N GLY A 2 6.01 14.96 -2.19
CA GLY A 2 5.20 16.04 -1.61
C GLY A 2 5.90 16.69 -0.41
N SER A 3 5.23 17.60 0.29
CA SER A 3 5.77 18.31 1.47
C SER A 3 6.11 17.37 2.64
N GLY A 4 5.33 16.31 2.87
CA GLY A 4 5.61 15.27 3.87
C GLY A 4 6.64 14.22 3.46
N SER A 5 7.31 14.36 2.30
CA SER A 5 8.15 13.29 1.73
C SER A 5 9.34 12.89 2.60
N LEU A 6 9.99 13.81 3.30
CA LEU A 6 11.12 13.49 4.17
C LEU A 6 10.71 12.66 5.38
N ALA A 7 9.53 12.94 5.94
CA ALA A 7 8.96 12.16 7.05
C ALA A 7 8.52 10.76 6.60
N SER A 8 8.02 10.62 5.37
CA SER A 8 7.75 9.29 4.79
C SER A 8 9.04 8.53 4.48
N MET A 9 10.07 9.21 3.96
CA MET A 9 11.34 8.58 3.61
C MET A 9 12.07 8.03 4.83
N SER A 10 12.02 8.72 5.97
CA SER A 10 12.64 8.22 7.22
C SER A 10 12.05 6.88 7.67
N VAL A 11 10.76 6.65 7.43
CA VAL A 11 10.11 5.35 7.71
C VAL A 11 10.61 4.27 6.76
N PHE A 12 10.74 4.58 5.46
CA PHE A 12 11.27 3.61 4.49
C PHE A 12 12.72 3.25 4.78
N GLU A 13 13.59 4.23 5.03
CA GLU A 13 15.00 3.99 5.40
C GLU A 13 15.13 3.13 6.66
N ALA A 14 14.22 3.28 7.64
CA ALA A 14 14.28 2.54 8.89
C ALA A 14 13.72 1.11 8.79
N LYS A 15 12.76 0.83 7.90
CA LYS A 15 11.93 -0.39 7.97
C LYS A 15 11.83 -1.18 6.67
N TYR A 16 12.17 -0.60 5.53
CA TYR A 16 12.11 -1.32 4.27
C TYR A 16 13.12 -2.46 4.23
N LYS A 17 12.70 -3.60 3.67
CA LYS A 17 13.55 -4.75 3.35
C LYS A 17 13.03 -5.39 2.07
N GLU A 18 13.91 -6.07 1.33
CA GLU A 18 13.47 -6.88 0.20
C GLU A 18 12.60 -8.07 0.65
N GLY A 19 11.70 -8.52 -0.22
CA GLY A 19 10.87 -9.71 0.05
C GLY A 19 9.75 -9.51 1.08
N LEU A 20 9.29 -8.28 1.30
CA LEU A 20 8.10 -8.02 2.11
C LEU A 20 6.88 -8.76 1.57
N THR A 21 6.08 -9.32 2.47
CA THR A 21 4.75 -9.82 2.13
C THR A 21 3.80 -8.67 1.77
N ARG A 22 2.66 -8.99 1.14
CA ARG A 22 1.63 -8.00 0.79
C ARG A 22 1.22 -7.16 2.01
N ASP A 23 0.94 -7.79 3.14
CA ASP A 23 0.45 -7.12 4.34
C ASP A 23 1.54 -6.29 5.04
N GLU A 24 2.78 -6.79 5.08
CA GLU A 24 3.92 -6.01 5.57
C GLU A 24 4.15 -4.78 4.69
N GLY A 25 4.03 -4.91 3.37
CA GLY A 25 4.14 -3.81 2.41
C GLY A 25 3.03 -2.76 2.59
N ILE A 26 1.78 -3.20 2.71
CA ILE A 26 0.62 -2.33 3.01
C ILE A 26 0.88 -1.55 4.30
N LYS A 27 1.27 -2.24 5.37
CA LYS A 27 1.53 -1.62 6.67
C LYS A 27 2.68 -0.62 6.62
N LEU A 28 3.78 -0.95 5.94
CA LEU A 28 4.93 -0.06 5.78
C LEU A 28 4.55 1.23 5.04
N VAL A 29 3.82 1.12 3.93
CA VAL A 29 3.38 2.29 3.16
C VAL A 29 2.39 3.13 3.97
N ALA A 30 1.42 2.49 4.64
CA ALA A 30 0.48 3.20 5.51
C ALA A 30 1.21 4.02 6.59
N GLU A 31 2.19 3.41 7.26
CA GLU A 31 2.99 4.09 8.28
C GLU A 31 3.81 5.25 7.71
N ALA A 32 4.41 5.08 6.52
CA ALA A 32 5.16 6.13 5.86
C ALA A 32 4.28 7.35 5.52
N ILE A 33 3.04 7.13 5.03
CA ILE A 33 2.11 8.23 4.75
C ILE A 33 1.61 8.88 6.04
N CYS A 34 1.28 8.09 7.08
CA CYS A 34 0.93 8.61 8.39
C CYS A 34 2.04 9.50 8.97
N SER A 35 3.31 9.10 8.83
CA SER A 35 4.45 9.94 9.25
C SER A 35 4.46 11.30 8.54
N GLY A 36 4.13 11.34 7.24
CA GLY A 36 3.91 12.59 6.52
C GLY A 36 2.76 13.41 7.10
N ILE A 37 1.60 12.80 7.29
CA ILE A 37 0.40 13.46 7.85
C ILE A 37 0.67 14.09 9.23
N PHE A 38 1.35 13.38 10.13
CA PHE A 38 1.58 13.87 11.49
C PHE A 38 2.69 14.93 11.60
N ASN A 39 3.62 14.99 10.64
CA ASN A 39 4.80 15.84 10.73
C ASN A 39 4.84 16.97 9.67
N ASP A 40 3.89 17.01 8.74
CA ASP A 40 3.79 18.05 7.71
C ASP A 40 2.39 18.69 7.71
N LEU A 41 2.34 20.01 7.95
CA LEU A 41 1.09 20.78 8.00
C LEU A 41 0.36 20.82 6.64
N GLY A 42 1.06 20.56 5.54
CA GLY A 42 0.48 20.46 4.20
C GLY A 42 -0.15 19.09 3.89
N SER A 43 -0.04 18.12 4.78
CA SER A 43 -0.53 16.74 4.63
C SER A 43 -1.61 16.44 5.67
N GLY A 44 -2.60 15.59 5.33
CA GLY A 44 -3.69 15.27 6.26
C GLY A 44 -4.79 14.38 5.66
N SER A 45 -5.85 14.17 6.44
CA SER A 45 -7.01 13.31 6.10
C SER A 45 -6.69 11.81 6.12
N ASN A 46 -7.22 11.04 5.18
CA ASN A 46 -7.11 9.58 5.15
C ASN A 46 -5.87 9.11 4.37
N VAL A 47 -5.52 7.84 4.55
CA VAL A 47 -4.47 7.16 3.78
C VAL A 47 -5.11 6.23 2.76
N ASP A 48 -4.98 6.57 1.48
CA ASP A 48 -5.44 5.72 0.38
C ASP A 48 -4.29 4.83 -0.13
N LEU A 49 -4.57 3.53 -0.28
CA LEU A 49 -3.60 2.55 -0.77
C LEU A 49 -4.10 1.86 -2.04
N CYS A 50 -3.21 1.72 -3.01
CA CYS A 50 -3.43 0.93 -4.23
C CYS A 50 -2.39 -0.19 -4.27
N VAL A 51 -2.87 -1.44 -4.24
CA VAL A 51 -2.01 -2.63 -4.33
C VAL A 51 -2.14 -3.21 -5.73
N ILE A 52 -1.02 -3.34 -6.42
CA ILE A 52 -0.95 -3.89 -7.77
C ILE A 52 -0.28 -5.26 -7.70
N THR A 53 -0.97 -6.31 -8.15
CA THR A 53 -0.46 -7.68 -8.17
C THR A 53 -0.41 -8.23 -9.60
N LYS A 54 0.40 -9.28 -9.83
CA LYS A 54 0.47 -9.93 -11.14
C LYS A 54 -0.82 -10.71 -11.39
N VAL A 55 -1.39 -10.55 -12.59
CA VAL A 55 -2.52 -11.36 -13.05
C VAL A 55 -2.14 -12.84 -12.97
N THR A 56 -2.98 -13.62 -12.30
CA THR A 56 -2.79 -15.08 -12.19
C THR A 56 -3.68 -15.75 -13.20
N SER A 57 -3.14 -16.66 -14.02
CA SER A 57 -3.90 -17.40 -15.03
C SER A 57 -3.89 -18.89 -14.70
N ILE A 58 -5.04 -19.57 -14.84
CA ILE A 58 -5.17 -21.02 -14.69
C ILE A 58 -5.88 -21.62 -15.90
N PHE A 59 -5.47 -22.82 -16.33
CA PHE A 59 -6.21 -23.60 -17.33
C PHE A 59 -7.30 -24.43 -16.65
N TRP A 60 -8.56 -24.30 -17.10
CA TRP A 60 -9.69 -25.11 -16.64
C TRP A 60 -10.56 -25.54 -17.82
N LYS A 61 -10.73 -26.87 -17.99
CA LYS A 61 -11.53 -27.48 -19.07
C LYS A 61 -11.31 -26.80 -20.43
N ASP A 62 -10.06 -26.81 -20.89
CA ASP A 62 -9.61 -26.24 -22.17
C ASP A 62 -9.76 -24.71 -22.32
N ASN A 63 -10.13 -23.99 -21.25
CA ASN A 63 -10.21 -22.53 -21.22
C ASN A 63 -9.13 -21.95 -20.31
N GLU A 64 -8.56 -20.81 -20.72
CA GLU A 64 -7.67 -20.01 -19.88
C GLU A 64 -8.49 -19.01 -19.06
N LEU A 65 -8.43 -19.13 -17.73
CA LEU A 65 -9.12 -18.24 -16.79
C LEU A 65 -8.10 -17.29 -16.16
N ASN A 66 -8.27 -16.00 -16.45
CA ASN A 66 -7.48 -14.94 -15.84
C ASN A 66 -8.14 -14.43 -14.55
N MET A 67 -7.44 -14.56 -13.44
CA MET A 67 -7.80 -13.97 -12.16
C MET A 67 -7.17 -12.57 -12.08
N VAL A 68 -8.02 -11.56 -12.23
CA VAL A 68 -7.63 -10.14 -12.18
C VAL A 68 -8.07 -9.57 -10.83
N ASP A 69 -7.11 -9.17 -9.99
CA ASP A 69 -7.37 -8.36 -8.80
C ASP A 69 -7.55 -6.91 -9.27
N THR A 70 -8.80 -6.46 -9.41
CA THR A 70 -9.07 -5.06 -9.76
C THR A 70 -8.78 -4.18 -8.55
N PRO A 71 -8.08 -3.05 -8.70
CA PRO A 71 -7.77 -2.19 -7.55
C PRO A 71 -9.07 -1.68 -6.92
N GLY A 72 -9.41 -2.25 -5.77
CA GLY A 72 -10.51 -1.84 -4.90
C GLY A 72 -9.95 -1.14 -3.67
N HIS A 73 -10.55 -0.01 -3.33
CA HIS A 73 -10.31 0.75 -2.10
C HIS A 73 -10.28 -0.20 -0.89
N ALA A 74 -9.12 -0.32 -0.25
CA ALA A 74 -8.99 -1.08 0.98
C ALA A 74 -9.44 -0.17 2.14
N ASP A 75 -10.73 -0.20 2.45
CA ASP A 75 -11.28 0.42 3.64
C ASP A 75 -10.77 -0.32 4.89
N PHE A 76 -9.63 0.13 5.43
CA PHE A 76 -9.25 -0.21 6.79
C PHE A 76 -10.03 0.70 7.75
N GLY A 77 -11.31 0.38 7.95
CA GLY A 77 -12.11 0.95 9.03
C GLY A 77 -11.51 0.56 10.37
N GLY A 78 -10.72 1.46 10.97
CA GLY A 78 -10.29 1.34 12.35
C GLY A 78 -11.50 1.47 13.27
N GLU A 79 -11.71 0.49 14.14
CA GLU A 79 -12.49 0.71 15.36
C GLU A 79 -11.79 1.78 16.19
N VAL A 80 -12.54 2.84 16.51
CA VAL A 80 -12.19 3.86 17.51
C VAL A 80 -12.62 3.42 18.90
#